data_AF-A0A1A2GCG1-F1
#
_entry.id   AF-A0A1A2GCG1-F1
#
_cell.length_a   1.000
_cell.length_b   1.000
_cell.length_c   1.000
_cell.angle_alpha   90.00
_cell.angle_beta   90.00
_cell.angle_gamma   90.00
#
_symmetry.space_group_name_H-M   'P 1'
#
loop_
_entity.id
_entity.type
_entity.pdbx_description
1 polymer ?
#
loop_
_entity_poly.entity_id
_entity_poly.type
_entity_poly.pdbx_seq_one_letter_code
_entity_poly.pdbx_strand_id
1 'polypeptide(L)'
;MEHENRLGLKPYRSASEHLDGAWWPRSTNLADELPDLAASLFGRLGRVVMVGYRRNGWHETPPEVEIAGHAVELLGFISDEPTSVILFGEDGRHVTLHVIRPDTGEEVARRVLQEASEPAPVPADPDFPAERSAVARSVAEVADKLARHEGLGDERRAAQIRGWCEQAAQQFVDAPVQTFVPILVEHIVRNRMIESRAATAATG
;
A
#
# COMPACT_ATOMS: atom_id res chain seq x y z
N MET A 1 -25.37 6.33 15.29
CA MET A 1 -25.23 5.44 14.13
C MET A 1 -23.83 4.89 14.20
N GLU A 2 -23.67 3.68 14.72
CA GLU A 2 -22.38 3.00 14.78
C GLU A 2 -21.98 2.71 13.33
N HIS A 3 -21.00 3.44 12.80
CA HIS A 3 -20.36 3.02 11.56
C HIS A 3 -19.69 1.70 11.90
N GLU A 4 -20.27 0.58 11.46
CA GLU A 4 -19.66 -0.75 11.58
C GLU A 4 -18.20 -0.62 11.14
N ASN A 5 -17.29 -0.70 12.10
CA ASN A 5 -15.90 -0.38 11.87
C ASN A 5 -15.28 -1.48 11.00
N ARG A 6 -15.20 -1.20 9.70
CA ARG A 6 -14.63 -2.06 8.66
C ARG A 6 -13.18 -1.68 8.34
N LEU A 7 -12.54 -0.88 9.19
CA LEU A 7 -11.20 -0.33 8.98
C LEU A 7 -10.35 -0.54 10.24
N GLY A 8 -9.42 -1.48 10.16
CA GLY A 8 -8.41 -1.69 11.18
C GLY A 8 -7.15 -0.94 10.82
N LEU A 9 -6.70 0.00 11.66
CA LEU A 9 -5.46 0.75 11.44
C LEU A 9 -4.48 0.49 12.58
N LYS A 10 -3.21 0.31 12.23
CA LYS A 10 -2.12 0.32 13.19
C LYS A 10 -1.90 1.74 13.71
N PRO A 11 -1.66 1.91 15.03
CA PRO A 11 -1.34 3.21 15.62
C PRO A 11 0.01 3.74 15.12
N TYR A 12 0.92 2.85 14.74
CA TYR A 12 2.24 3.18 14.22
C TYR A 12 2.67 2.16 13.15
N ARG A 13 3.31 2.63 12.08
CA ARG A 13 3.93 1.78 11.07
C ARG A 13 5.36 1.45 11.51
N SER A 14 5.65 0.19 11.80
CA SER A 14 7.04 -0.25 11.96
C SER A 14 7.78 -0.05 10.64
N ALA A 15 9.05 0.38 10.65
CA ALA A 15 9.83 0.66 9.43
C ALA A 15 9.90 -0.54 8.45
N SER A 16 9.72 -1.75 8.97
CA SER A 16 9.70 -3.00 8.22
C SER A 16 8.33 -3.38 7.64
N GLU A 17 7.25 -2.71 8.05
CA GLU A 17 5.88 -3.03 7.64
C GLU A 17 5.36 -2.02 6.62
N HIS A 18 4.87 -2.51 5.47
CA HIS A 18 4.35 -1.69 4.38
C HIS A 18 2.85 -1.47 4.42
N LEU A 19 2.17 -2.12 5.36
CA LEU A 19 0.73 -2.04 5.56
C LEU A 19 0.45 -1.25 6.84
N ASP A 20 -0.36 -0.20 6.69
CA ASP A 20 -0.85 0.61 7.81
C ASP A 20 -2.08 -0.01 8.48
N GLY A 21 -2.64 -1.07 7.89
CA GLY A 21 -3.83 -1.74 8.40
C GLY A 21 -4.54 -2.62 7.37
N ALA A 22 -5.80 -2.93 7.65
CA ALA A 22 -6.69 -3.67 6.77
C ALA A 22 -8.05 -3.00 6.66
N TRP A 23 -8.71 -3.23 5.53
CA TRP A 23 -10.01 -2.68 5.21
C TRP A 23 -10.91 -3.76 4.61
N TRP A 24 -12.15 -3.80 5.08
CA TRP A 24 -13.16 -4.75 4.65
C TRP A 24 -14.29 -4.03 3.89
N PRO A 25 -14.16 -3.85 2.55
CA PRO A 25 -15.21 -3.26 1.73
C PRO A 25 -16.53 -4.03 1.82
N ARG A 26 -17.64 -3.35 1.50
CA ARG A 26 -18.96 -3.99 1.40
C ARG A 26 -19.19 -4.64 0.04
N SER A 27 -18.47 -4.22 -0.99
CA SER A 27 -18.59 -4.68 -2.37
C SER A 27 -17.24 -4.77 -3.09
N THR A 28 -17.25 -5.34 -4.30
CA THR A 28 -16.10 -5.37 -5.22
C THR A 28 -16.08 -4.19 -6.20
N ASN A 29 -16.91 -3.15 -5.97
CA ASN A 29 -16.87 -1.92 -6.75
C ASN A 29 -16.07 -0.85 -6.00
N LEU A 30 -14.82 -0.62 -6.41
CA LEU A 30 -13.93 0.29 -5.69
C LEU A 30 -14.49 1.73 -5.65
N ALA A 31 -15.07 2.21 -6.75
CA ALA A 31 -15.55 3.59 -6.85
C ALA A 31 -16.68 3.90 -5.84
N ASP A 32 -17.54 2.93 -5.55
CA ASP A 32 -18.64 3.09 -4.60
C ASP A 32 -18.15 3.09 -3.15
N GLU A 33 -17.04 2.41 -2.89
CA GLU A 33 -16.50 2.18 -1.55
C GLU A 33 -15.51 3.27 -1.09
N LEU A 34 -14.85 3.93 -2.04
CA LEU A 34 -13.83 4.94 -1.76
C LEU A 34 -14.34 6.16 -0.97
N PRO A 35 -15.56 6.70 -1.17
CA PRO A 35 -16.05 7.83 -0.39
C PRO A 35 -16.09 7.56 1.11
N ASP A 36 -16.60 6.40 1.52
CA ASP A 36 -16.69 6.00 2.93
C ASP A 36 -15.30 5.76 3.54
N LEU A 37 -14.40 5.15 2.76
CA LEU A 37 -13.02 4.93 3.18
C LEU A 37 -12.25 6.24 3.35
N ALA A 38 -12.38 7.17 2.39
CA ALA A 38 -11.75 8.48 2.43
C ALA A 38 -12.26 9.31 3.62
N ALA A 39 -13.56 9.27 3.89
CA ALA A 39 -14.15 9.93 5.05
C ALA A 39 -13.57 9.39 6.37
N SER A 40 -13.43 8.07 6.48
CA SER A 40 -12.84 7.40 7.65
C SER A 40 -11.36 7.76 7.87
N LEU A 41 -10.63 8.05 6.78
CA LEU A 41 -9.20 8.39 6.82
C LEU A 41 -8.92 9.89 6.89
N PHE A 42 -9.94 10.75 6.74
CA PHE A 42 -9.76 12.21 6.65
C PHE A 42 -8.96 12.79 7.83
N GLY A 43 -9.20 12.31 9.06
CA GLY A 43 -8.46 12.79 10.24
C GLY A 43 -6.97 12.46 10.24
N ARG A 44 -6.55 11.40 9.52
CA ARG A 44 -5.15 10.93 9.46
C ARG A 44 -4.44 11.38 8.19
N LEU A 45 -5.14 11.35 7.06
CA LEU A 45 -4.58 11.56 5.73
C LEU A 45 -4.94 12.92 5.12
N GLY A 46 -5.96 13.60 5.65
CA GLY A 46 -6.53 14.79 5.03
C GLY A 46 -7.31 14.43 3.76
N ARG A 47 -7.31 15.34 2.78
CA ARG A 47 -7.97 15.10 1.49
C ARG A 47 -7.19 14.08 0.67
N VAL A 48 -7.87 13.01 0.25
CA VAL A 48 -7.32 12.03 -0.68
C VAL A 48 -7.31 12.63 -2.08
N VAL A 49 -6.16 12.53 -2.75
CA VAL A 49 -5.97 13.06 -4.11
C VAL A 49 -5.71 11.97 -5.14
N MET A 50 -5.29 10.78 -4.70
CA MET A 50 -5.04 9.64 -5.58
C MET A 50 -5.15 8.33 -4.79
N VAL A 51 -5.57 7.27 -5.46
CA VAL A 51 -5.61 5.90 -4.93
C VAL A 51 -4.90 4.95 -5.89
N GLY A 52 -3.82 4.35 -5.43
CA GLY A 52 -3.24 3.18 -6.08
C GLY A 52 -3.97 1.92 -5.62
N TYR A 53 -4.34 1.04 -6.53
CA TYR A 53 -5.01 -0.20 -6.17
C TYR A 53 -4.50 -1.38 -6.99
N ARG A 54 -4.51 -2.56 -6.39
CA ARG A 54 -4.25 -3.78 -7.15
C ARG A 54 -5.49 -4.14 -7.94
N ARG A 55 -5.36 -4.44 -9.23
CA ARG A 55 -6.51 -4.80 -10.08
C ARG A 55 -7.19 -6.12 -9.69
N ASN A 56 -6.54 -6.95 -8.87
CA ASN A 56 -7.08 -8.23 -8.47
C ASN A 56 -8.20 -8.06 -7.44
N GLY A 57 -9.41 -8.53 -7.77
CA GLY A 57 -10.55 -8.52 -6.84
C GLY A 57 -11.46 -7.29 -6.90
N TRP A 58 -11.21 -6.36 -7.82
CA TRP A 58 -12.12 -5.25 -8.14
C TRP A 58 -12.75 -5.42 -9.51
N HIS A 59 -13.97 -4.91 -9.68
CA HIS A 59 -14.55 -4.72 -11.01
C HIS A 59 -13.81 -3.65 -11.80
N GLU A 60 -14.11 -3.54 -13.10
CA GLU A 60 -13.62 -2.46 -13.94
C GLU A 60 -13.88 -1.11 -13.26
N THR A 61 -12.79 -0.41 -12.96
CA THR A 61 -12.83 0.84 -12.20
C THR A 61 -12.47 1.98 -13.14
N PRO A 62 -13.20 3.12 -13.11
CA PRO A 62 -12.85 4.27 -13.92
C PRO A 62 -11.45 4.81 -13.55
N PRO A 63 -10.80 5.58 -14.44
CA PRO A 63 -9.51 6.19 -14.13
C PRO A 63 -9.59 7.28 -13.07
N GLU A 64 -10.79 7.85 -12.83
CA GLU A 64 -11.03 8.94 -11.87
C GLU A 64 -12.41 8.76 -11.23
N VAL A 65 -12.55 9.20 -9.98
CA VAL A 65 -13.80 9.25 -9.20
C VAL A 65 -13.91 10.58 -8.45
N GLU A 66 -15.12 11.12 -8.34
CA GLU A 66 -15.37 12.29 -7.50
C GLU A 66 -15.61 11.87 -6.04
N ILE A 67 -14.81 12.39 -5.12
CA ILE A 67 -14.96 12.17 -3.67
C ILE A 67 -15.05 13.53 -2.98
N ALA A 68 -16.13 13.74 -2.22
CA ALA A 68 -16.39 14.98 -1.50
C ALA A 68 -16.22 16.25 -2.38
N GLY A 69 -16.66 16.18 -3.64
CA GLY A 69 -16.62 17.29 -4.60
C GLY A 69 -15.27 17.54 -5.27
N HIS A 70 -14.34 16.59 -5.23
CA HIS A 70 -13.03 16.70 -5.86
C HIS A 70 -12.67 15.42 -6.60
N ALA A 71 -11.96 15.55 -7.73
CA ALA A 71 -11.45 14.44 -8.51
C ALA A 71 -10.35 13.68 -7.76
N VAL A 72 -10.46 12.36 -7.74
CA VAL A 72 -9.47 11.43 -7.18
C VAL A 72 -9.07 10.43 -8.26
N GLU A 73 -7.78 10.45 -8.59
CA GLU A 73 -7.19 9.59 -9.62
C GLU A 73 -7.05 8.16 -9.12
N LEU A 74 -7.34 7.18 -9.97
CA LEU A 74 -7.30 5.75 -9.66
C LEU A 74 -6.23 5.05 -10.50
N LEU A 75 -5.16 4.60 -9.83
CA LEU A 75 -4.01 3.96 -10.47
C LEU A 75 -4.01 2.46 -10.20
N GLY A 76 -4.54 1.70 -11.15
CA GLY A 76 -4.58 0.24 -11.08
C GLY A 76 -3.28 -0.41 -11.52
N PHE A 77 -2.66 -1.22 -10.67
CA PHE A 77 -1.44 -2.00 -10.97
C PHE A 77 -1.63 -3.51 -10.81
N ILE A 78 -0.75 -4.29 -11.44
CA ILE A 78 -0.77 -5.76 -11.46
C ILE A 78 0.29 -6.31 -10.49
N SER A 79 -0.12 -7.25 -9.66
CA SER A 79 0.71 -7.96 -8.68
C SER A 79 0.08 -9.33 -8.38
N ASP A 80 0.89 -10.34 -8.09
CA ASP A 80 0.43 -11.70 -7.72
C ASP A 80 0.01 -11.81 -6.24
N GLU A 81 0.12 -10.70 -5.52
CA GLU A 81 -0.04 -10.60 -4.08
C GLU A 81 -1.51 -10.35 -3.66
N PRO A 82 -1.86 -10.50 -2.36
CA PRO A 82 -3.20 -10.19 -1.88
C PRO A 82 -3.63 -8.75 -2.19
N THR A 83 -4.92 -8.55 -2.45
CA THR A 83 -5.49 -7.25 -2.82
C THR A 83 -5.13 -6.17 -1.79
N SER A 84 -4.71 -5.01 -2.26
CA SER A 84 -4.38 -3.85 -1.43
C SER A 84 -4.76 -2.54 -2.12
N VAL A 85 -4.94 -1.50 -1.30
CA VAL A 85 -5.16 -0.12 -1.73
C VAL A 85 -4.19 0.81 -1.01
N ILE A 86 -3.73 1.85 -1.71
CA ILE A 86 -2.81 2.86 -1.21
C ILE A 86 -3.45 4.22 -1.47
N LEU A 87 -3.84 4.92 -0.42
CA LEU A 87 -4.46 6.24 -0.52
C LEU A 87 -3.40 7.32 -0.28
N PHE A 88 -3.38 8.33 -1.13
CA PHE A 88 -2.45 9.46 -1.05
C PHE A 88 -3.19 10.72 -0.64
N GLY A 89 -2.67 11.38 0.40
CA GLY A 89 -3.12 12.69 0.84
C GLY A 89 -2.43 13.82 0.09
N GLU A 90 -3.06 14.99 0.08
CA GLU A 90 -2.53 16.21 -0.55
C GLU A 90 -1.17 16.66 0.00
N ASP A 91 -0.85 16.30 1.24
CA ASP A 91 0.41 16.65 1.92
C ASP A 91 1.53 15.62 1.72
N GLY A 92 1.33 14.64 0.84
CA GLY A 92 2.30 13.59 0.53
C GLY A 92 2.30 12.43 1.52
N ARG A 93 1.45 12.46 2.57
CA ARG A 93 1.20 11.27 3.38
C ARG A 93 0.46 10.23 2.55
N HIS A 94 0.65 8.96 2.90
CA HIS A 94 -0.10 7.86 2.31
C HIS A 94 -0.47 6.83 3.37
N VAL A 95 -1.54 6.10 3.10
CA VAL A 95 -2.02 4.98 3.92
C VAL A 95 -2.19 3.77 3.01
N THR A 96 -1.54 2.67 3.34
CA THR A 96 -1.64 1.41 2.62
C THR A 96 -2.47 0.41 3.43
N LEU A 97 -3.49 -0.18 2.81
CA LEU A 97 -4.41 -1.12 3.45
C LEU A 97 -4.46 -2.43 2.69
N HIS A 98 -4.40 -3.52 3.42
CA HIS A 98 -4.81 -4.82 2.90
C HIS A 98 -6.33 -4.87 2.75
N VAL A 99 -6.83 -5.42 1.64
CA VAL A 99 -8.26 -5.53 1.34
C VAL A 99 -8.74 -6.94 1.68
N ILE A 100 -9.65 -7.03 2.64
CA ILE A 100 -10.36 -8.26 2.98
C ILE A 100 -11.51 -8.41 1.99
N ARG A 101 -11.65 -9.56 1.34
CA ARG A 101 -12.71 -9.74 0.33
C ARG A 101 -14.10 -9.52 0.95
N PRO A 102 -15.05 -8.89 0.23
CA PRO A 102 -16.37 -8.59 0.78
C PRO A 102 -17.20 -9.84 1.09
N ASP A 103 -16.95 -10.96 0.40
CA ASP A 103 -17.57 -12.27 0.62
C ASP A 103 -16.98 -13.04 1.81
N THR A 104 -15.96 -12.49 2.49
CA THR A 104 -15.38 -13.08 3.71
C THR A 104 -16.42 -13.10 4.83
N GLY A 105 -16.57 -14.25 5.48
CA GLY A 105 -17.46 -14.39 6.64
C GLY A 105 -17.10 -13.39 7.74
N GLU A 106 -18.13 -12.78 8.33
CA GLU A 106 -18.01 -11.65 9.26
C GLU A 106 -17.05 -11.89 10.43
N GLU A 107 -17.11 -13.08 11.05
CA GLU A 107 -16.20 -13.47 12.14
C GLU A 107 -14.73 -13.52 11.71
N VAL A 108 -14.47 -14.01 10.49
CA VAL A 108 -13.12 -14.08 9.92
C VAL A 108 -12.64 -12.67 9.57
N ALA A 109 -13.48 -11.87 8.92
CA ALA A 109 -13.14 -10.50 8.55
C ALA A 109 -12.81 -9.65 9.78
N ARG A 110 -13.60 -9.75 10.85
CA ARG A 110 -13.32 -9.05 12.12
C ARG A 110 -12.01 -9.47 12.75
N ARG A 111 -11.69 -10.76 12.74
CA ARG A 111 -10.41 -11.26 13.26
C ARG A 111 -9.24 -10.67 12.48
N VAL A 112 -9.31 -10.67 11.15
CA VAL A 112 -8.25 -10.07 10.31
C VAL A 112 -8.14 -8.57 10.55
N LEU A 113 -9.25 -7.83 10.70
CA LEU A 113 -9.23 -6.41 11.05
C LEU A 113 -8.59 -6.17 12.42
N GLN A 114 -8.85 -7.03 13.40
CA GLN A 114 -8.27 -6.93 14.73
C GLN A 114 -6.76 -7.19 14.68
N GLU A 115 -6.33 -8.31 14.08
CA GLU A 115 -4.91 -8.65 13.88
C GLU A 115 -4.17 -7.54 13.11
N ALA A 116 -4.81 -6.95 12.10
CA ALA A 116 -4.23 -5.86 11.34
C ALA A 116 -4.15 -4.53 12.11
N SER A 117 -4.93 -4.38 13.20
CA SER A 117 -4.88 -3.21 14.08
C SER A 117 -3.87 -3.36 15.21
N GLU A 118 -3.42 -4.59 15.49
CA GLU A 118 -2.41 -4.86 16.50
C GLU A 118 -1.03 -4.37 16.02
N PRO A 119 -0.28 -3.63 16.85
CA PRO A 119 1.09 -3.28 16.54
C PRO A 119 1.92 -4.57 16.47
N ALA A 120 2.70 -4.73 15.40
CA ALA A 120 3.67 -5.82 15.36
C ALA A 120 4.63 -5.72 16.56
N PRO A 121 5.15 -6.84 17.09
CA PRO A 121 6.14 -6.81 18.15
C PRO A 121 7.31 -5.92 17.73
N VAL A 122 7.52 -4.83 18.45
CA VAL A 122 8.59 -3.87 18.18
C VAL A 122 9.92 -4.59 18.44
N PRO A 123 10.84 -4.75 17.47
CA PRO A 123 12.22 -5.07 17.82
C PRO A 123 12.75 -3.90 18.66
N ALA A 124 13.39 -4.22 19.78
CA ALA A 124 13.74 -3.29 20.86
C ALA A 124 14.85 -2.30 20.48
N ASP A 125 14.60 -1.44 19.49
CA ASP A 125 15.52 -0.38 19.09
C ASP A 125 14.78 0.98 19.09
N PRO A 126 14.94 1.80 20.16
CA PRO A 126 14.14 3.00 20.40
C PRO A 126 14.53 4.23 19.56
N ASP A 127 15.47 4.12 18.61
CA ASP A 127 16.02 5.26 17.86
C ASP A 127 15.57 5.36 16.39
N PHE A 128 14.57 4.60 15.95
CA PHE A 128 14.07 4.71 14.57
C PHE A 128 12.87 5.66 14.47
N PRO A 129 13.05 6.90 13.98
CA PRO A 129 11.93 7.79 13.76
C PRO A 129 10.96 7.13 12.79
N ALA A 130 9.65 7.37 12.99
CA ALA A 130 8.63 7.05 12.00
C ALA A 130 9.12 7.75 10.73
N GLU A 131 9.65 6.99 9.77
CA GLU A 131 10.02 7.55 8.49
C GLU A 131 8.70 8.07 7.93
N ARG A 132 8.46 9.36 8.14
CA ARG A 132 7.64 10.17 7.26
C ARG A 132 8.24 9.87 5.92
N SER A 133 7.60 8.99 5.16
CA SER A 133 8.05 8.64 3.83
C SER A 133 7.89 9.91 3.01
N ALA A 134 8.91 10.76 3.10
CA ALA A 134 9.07 11.90 2.24
C ALA A 134 9.07 11.30 0.85
N VAL A 135 8.14 11.76 0.01
CA VAL A 135 7.98 11.33 -1.37
C VAL A 135 9.38 11.19 -1.98
N ALA A 136 9.81 9.95 -2.23
CA ALA A 136 11.09 9.73 -2.87
C ALA A 136 11.08 10.54 -4.16
N ARG A 137 12.13 11.35 -4.42
CA ARG A 137 12.05 12.36 -5.48
C ARG A 137 12.11 11.72 -6.87
N SER A 138 12.46 10.43 -6.95
CA SER A 138 12.51 9.65 -8.18
C SER A 138 12.49 8.14 -7.91
N VAL A 139 12.02 7.36 -8.89
CA VAL A 139 12.13 5.89 -8.94
C VAL A 139 13.59 5.43 -8.83
N ALA A 140 14.54 6.19 -9.40
CA ALA A 140 15.97 5.85 -9.33
C ALA A 140 16.50 5.91 -7.89
N GLU A 141 16.08 6.92 -7.11
CA GLU A 141 16.42 7.03 -5.69
C GLU A 141 15.84 5.86 -4.88
N VAL A 142 14.62 5.43 -5.20
CA VAL A 142 13.99 4.24 -4.61
C VAL A 142 14.81 2.99 -4.92
N ALA A 143 15.18 2.78 -6.18
CA ALA A 143 15.99 1.63 -6.60
C ALA A 143 17.34 1.60 -5.88
N ASP A 144 18.02 2.74 -5.75
CA ASP A 144 19.26 2.86 -5.00
C ASP A 144 19.07 2.60 -3.49
N LYS A 145 18.02 3.16 -2.89
CA LYS A 145 17.68 2.94 -1.47
C LYS A 145 17.47 1.44 -1.22
N LEU A 146 16.61 0.80 -2.01
CA LEU A 146 16.29 -0.61 -1.86
C LEU A 146 17.50 -1.51 -2.13
N ALA A 147 18.27 -1.23 -3.17
CA ALA A 147 19.48 -2.03 -3.48
C ALA A 147 20.53 -1.93 -2.36
N ARG A 148 20.72 -0.75 -1.75
CA ARG A 148 21.68 -0.57 -0.65
C ARG A 148 21.26 -1.31 0.63
N HIS A 149 19.99 -1.19 1.01
CA HIS A 149 19.52 -1.79 2.27
C HIS A 149 19.22 -3.29 2.15
N GLU A 150 18.68 -3.73 1.01
CA GLU A 150 18.14 -5.09 0.86
C GLU A 150 18.96 -5.97 -0.10
N GLY A 151 19.96 -5.40 -0.78
CA GLY A 151 20.92 -6.14 -1.61
C GLY A 151 21.88 -7.00 -0.78
N LEU A 152 22.03 -6.71 0.52
CA LEU A 152 22.85 -7.49 1.47
C LEU A 152 24.30 -7.73 0.99
N GLY A 153 24.85 -6.83 0.17
CA GLY A 153 26.19 -6.96 -0.43
C GLY A 153 26.28 -7.88 -1.64
N ASP A 154 25.19 -8.50 -2.10
CA ASP A 154 25.13 -9.32 -3.32
C ASP A 154 24.75 -8.45 -4.52
N GLU A 155 25.67 -8.29 -5.47
CA GLU A 155 25.45 -7.53 -6.70
C GLU A 155 24.31 -8.11 -7.56
N ARG A 156 24.09 -9.43 -7.56
CA ARG A 156 22.99 -10.05 -8.33
C ARG A 156 21.65 -9.67 -7.73
N ARG A 157 21.55 -9.69 -6.39
CA ARG A 157 20.34 -9.28 -5.67
C ARG A 157 20.08 -7.78 -5.87
N ALA A 158 21.13 -6.95 -5.78
CA ALA A 158 21.03 -5.52 -6.05
C ALA A 158 20.55 -5.23 -7.49
N ALA A 159 21.09 -5.94 -8.49
CA ALA A 159 20.65 -5.81 -9.88
C ALA A 159 19.19 -6.27 -10.08
N GLN A 160 18.78 -7.35 -9.41
CA GLN A 160 17.40 -7.84 -9.44
C GLN A 160 16.42 -6.81 -8.85
N ILE A 161 16.77 -6.20 -7.73
CA ILE A 161 15.96 -5.15 -7.09
C ILE A 161 15.78 -3.94 -8.02
N ARG A 162 16.85 -3.51 -8.69
CA ARG A 162 16.79 -2.42 -9.68
C ARG A 162 15.87 -2.77 -10.85
N GLY A 163 15.97 -3.99 -11.38
CA GLY A 163 15.09 -4.47 -12.44
C GLY A 163 13.62 -4.53 -12.03
N TRP A 164 13.33 -4.90 -10.78
CA TRP A 164 11.95 -4.84 -10.25
C TRP A 164 11.43 -3.41 -10.15
N CYS A 165 12.26 -2.44 -9.77
CA CYS A 165 11.85 -1.04 -9.71
C CYS A 165 11.50 -0.51 -11.11
N GLU A 166 12.32 -0.83 -12.12
CA GLU A 166 12.07 -0.44 -13.51
C GLU A 166 10.79 -1.08 -14.06
N GLN A 167 10.60 -2.37 -13.84
CA GLN A 167 9.38 -3.07 -14.25
C GLN A 167 8.12 -2.51 -13.59
N ALA A 168 8.19 -2.17 -12.30
CA ALA A 168 7.07 -1.56 -11.58
C ALA A 168 6.76 -0.16 -12.12
N ALA A 169 7.79 0.66 -12.39
CA ALA A 169 7.62 2.00 -12.93
C ALA A 169 6.98 1.98 -14.32
N GLN A 170 7.27 0.96 -15.14
CA GLN A 170 6.68 0.80 -16.47
C GLN A 170 5.14 0.69 -16.44
N GLN A 171 4.56 0.22 -15.33
CA GLN A 171 3.09 0.17 -15.17
C GLN A 171 2.45 1.56 -15.03
N PHE A 172 3.25 2.59 -14.71
CA PHE A 172 2.78 3.95 -14.43
C PHE A 172 3.32 4.99 -15.41
N VAL A 173 3.85 4.56 -16.56
CA VAL A 173 4.40 5.48 -17.58
C VAL A 173 3.33 6.46 -18.08
N ASP A 174 2.09 5.98 -18.21
CA ASP A 174 0.94 6.77 -18.65
C ASP A 174 0.12 7.34 -17.49
N ALA A 175 0.63 7.24 -16.26
CA ALA A 175 -0.08 7.76 -15.09
C ALA A 175 -0.15 9.30 -15.15
N PRO A 176 -1.35 9.90 -14.99
CA PRO A 176 -1.51 11.35 -15.04
C PRO A 176 -0.76 12.07 -13.92
N VAL A 177 -0.57 11.41 -12.77
CA VAL A 177 0.10 11.97 -11.59
C VAL A 177 1.39 11.20 -11.30
N GLN A 178 2.52 11.77 -11.68
CA GLN A 178 3.85 11.17 -11.49
C GLN A 178 4.42 11.33 -10.07
N THR A 179 3.92 12.30 -9.30
CA THR A 179 4.44 12.65 -7.96
C THR A 179 4.49 11.46 -6.99
N PHE A 180 3.55 10.53 -7.10
CA PHE A 180 3.39 9.42 -6.16
C PHE A 180 3.88 8.07 -6.70
N VAL A 181 4.29 8.02 -7.98
CA VAL A 181 4.81 6.80 -8.62
C VAL A 181 5.99 6.20 -7.86
N PRO A 182 6.96 6.97 -7.33
CA PRO A 182 8.05 6.40 -6.54
C PRO A 182 7.56 5.62 -5.31
N ILE A 183 6.49 6.06 -4.65
CA ILE A 183 5.92 5.37 -3.49
C ILE A 183 5.24 4.07 -3.91
N LEU A 184 4.52 4.08 -5.04
CA LEU A 184 3.90 2.88 -5.60
C LEU A 184 4.95 1.84 -5.99
N VAL A 185 6.02 2.29 -6.65
CA VAL A 185 7.15 1.42 -7.02
C VAL A 185 7.84 0.86 -5.79
N GLU A 186 8.14 1.69 -4.79
CA GLU A 186 8.72 1.21 -3.53
C GLU A 186 7.84 0.15 -2.88
N HIS A 187 6.53 0.37 -2.81
CA HIS A 187 5.59 -0.57 -2.23
C HIS A 187 5.58 -1.91 -2.98
N ILE A 188 5.43 -1.89 -4.31
CA ILE A 188 5.40 -3.09 -5.14
C ILE A 188 6.69 -3.90 -4.97
N VAL A 189 7.84 -3.24 -4.99
CA VAL A 189 9.14 -3.91 -4.94
C VAL A 189 9.42 -4.47 -3.55
N ARG A 190 9.11 -3.72 -2.49
CA ARG A 190 9.32 -4.19 -1.11
C ARG A 190 8.45 -5.40 -0.77
N ASN A 191 7.19 -5.42 -1.19
CA ASN A 191 6.37 -6.59 -0.95
C ASN A 191 6.90 -7.82 -1.73
N ARG A 192 7.28 -7.65 -3.00
CA ARG A 192 7.94 -8.71 -3.79
C ARG A 192 9.19 -9.27 -3.11
N MET A 193 9.96 -8.44 -2.39
CA MET A 193 11.11 -8.90 -1.61
C MET A 193 10.71 -9.77 -0.41
N ILE A 194 9.65 -9.40 0.31
CA ILE A 194 9.13 -10.16 1.46
C ILE A 194 8.71 -11.56 1.01
N GLU A 195 7.98 -11.64 -0.10
CA GLU A 195 7.55 -12.92 -0.67
C GLU A 195 8.73 -13.77 -1.16
N SER A 196 9.71 -13.15 -1.84
CA SER A 196 10.92 -13.85 -2.27
C SER A 196 11.70 -14.44 -1.08
N ARG A 197 11.75 -13.72 0.05
CA ARG A 197 12.36 -14.23 1.29
C ARG A 197 11.59 -15.42 1.86
N ALA A 198 10.26 -15.32 1.92
CA ALA A 198 9.40 -16.40 2.39
C ALA A 198 9.54 -17.67 1.53
N ALA A 199 9.59 -17.54 0.21
CA ALA A 199 9.82 -18.65 -0.71
C ALA A 199 11.19 -19.32 -0.52
N THR A 200 12.24 -18.52 -0.26
CA THR A 200 13.59 -19.04 0.00
C THR A 200 13.63 -19.80 1.33
N ALA A 201 12.99 -19.29 2.38
CA ALA A 201 12.95 -19.92 3.70
C ALA A 201 12.12 -21.21 3.72
N ALA A 202 11.09 -21.34 2.87
CA ALA A 202 10.28 -22.56 2.76
C ALA A 202 10.97 -23.70 2.00
N THR A 203 12.08 -23.42 1.30
CA THR A 203 12.81 -24.40 0.47
C THR A 203 14.08 -24.94 1.14
N GLY A 204 14.47 -24.39 2.30
CA GLY A 204 15.65 -24.79 3.08
C GLY A 204 15.29 -25.59 4.32
#